data_AF-A0A843F5U5-F1
#
_entry.id   AF-A0A843F5U5-F1
#
_cell.length_a   1.000
_cell.length_b   1.000
_cell.length_c   1.000
_cell.angle_alpha   90.00
_cell.angle_beta   90.00
_cell.angle_gamma   90.00
#
_symmetry.space_group_name_H-M   'P 1'
#
loop_
_entity.id
_entity.type
_entity.pdbx_description
1 polymer ?
#
loop_
_entity_poly.entity_id
_entity_poly.type
_entity_poly.pdbx_seq_one_letter_code
_entity_poly.pdbx_strand_id
1 'polypeptide(L)'
;MKITYFEKQGEDYTDELVAAVKERLDQTDDIDNIVIASSTGKSALKLYDAIDGDAEIINVTHHSGFKEENALDISEDMLDELGEKGIVTFVG
;
A
#
# COMPACT_ATOMS: atom_id res chain seq x y z
N MET A 1 -20.24 -9.51 5.36
CA MET A 1 -18.83 -9.73 5.75
C MET A 1 -18.29 -10.93 4.98
N LYS A 2 -17.36 -10.68 4.06
CA LYS A 2 -16.65 -11.68 3.26
C LYS A 2 -15.19 -11.75 3.74
N ILE A 3 -14.60 -12.95 3.69
CA ILE A 3 -13.18 -13.19 3.98
C ILE A 3 -12.61 -14.01 2.82
N THR A 4 -11.46 -13.60 2.30
CA THR A 4 -10.72 -14.31 1.24
C THR A 4 -9.50 -14.97 1.85
N TYR A 5 -9.29 -16.26 1.55
CA TYR A 5 -8.10 -17.01 1.96
C TYR A 5 -7.26 -17.34 0.73
N PHE A 6 -5.98 -17.01 0.76
CA PHE A 6 -5.02 -17.40 -0.27
C PHE A 6 -4.38 -18.74 0.08
N GLU A 7 -4.11 -19.57 -0.92
CA GLU A 7 -3.52 -20.90 -0.69
C GLU A 7 -2.08 -20.83 -0.18
N LYS A 8 -1.35 -19.76 -0.52
CA LYS A 8 0.05 -19.54 -0.15
C LYS A 8 0.32 -18.08 0.16
N GLN A 9 1.50 -17.81 0.72
CA GLN A 9 2.07 -16.46 0.79
C GLN A 9 2.80 -16.13 -0.52
N GLY A 10 2.82 -14.85 -0.91
CA GLY A 10 3.59 -14.40 -2.06
C GLY A 10 3.10 -13.07 -2.62
N GLU A 11 3.96 -12.43 -3.43
CA GLU A 11 3.63 -11.19 -4.13
C GLU A 11 2.61 -11.40 -5.24
N ASP A 12 2.48 -12.63 -5.75
CA ASP A 12 1.52 -13.04 -6.79
C ASP A 12 0.07 -12.70 -6.45
N TYR A 13 -0.26 -12.56 -5.15
CA TYR A 13 -1.62 -12.26 -4.68
C TYR A 13 -1.89 -10.77 -4.47
N THR A 14 -0.94 -9.89 -4.79
CA THR A 14 -1.11 -8.44 -4.52
C THR A 14 -2.29 -7.87 -5.29
N ASP A 15 -2.52 -8.31 -6.54
CA ASP A 15 -3.64 -7.84 -7.37
C ASP A 15 -4.99 -8.32 -6.80
N GLU A 16 -5.09 -9.58 -6.41
CA GLU A 16 -6.30 -10.13 -5.79
C GLU A 16 -6.57 -9.52 -4.41
N LEU A 17 -5.52 -9.22 -3.65
CA LEU A 17 -5.64 -8.52 -2.37
C LEU A 17 -6.20 -7.11 -2.58
N VAL A 18 -5.66 -6.35 -3.54
CA VAL A 18 -6.13 -5.00 -3.88
C VAL A 18 -7.60 -5.05 -4.33
N ALA A 19 -7.98 -6.03 -5.17
CA ALA A 19 -9.37 -6.22 -5.57
C ALA A 19 -10.29 -6.52 -4.38
N ALA A 20 -9.86 -7.34 -3.43
CA ALA A 20 -10.61 -7.63 -2.21
C ALA A 20 -10.76 -6.42 -1.28
N VAL A 21 -9.75 -5.53 -1.25
CA VAL A 21 -9.82 -4.26 -0.51
C VAL A 21 -10.81 -3.31 -1.19
N LYS A 22 -10.75 -3.16 -2.52
CA LYS A 22 -11.74 -2.35 -3.27
C LYS A 22 -13.17 -2.84 -3.04
N GLU A 23 -13.41 -4.15 -3.14
CA GLU A 23 -14.73 -4.74 -2.87
C GLU A 23 -15.22 -4.43 -1.43
N ARG A 24 -14.30 -4.28 -0.46
CA ARG A 24 -14.68 -3.87 0.89
C ARG A 24 -15.04 -2.39 0.95
N LEU A 25 -14.28 -1.51 0.30
CA LEU A 25 -14.59 -0.08 0.24
C LEU A 25 -15.95 0.16 -0.43
N ASP A 26 -16.24 -0.54 -1.53
CA ASP A 26 -17.53 -0.46 -2.24
C ASP A 26 -18.75 -0.84 -1.36
N GLN A 27 -18.54 -1.46 -0.20
CA GLN A 27 -19.60 -1.90 0.72
C GLN A 27 -19.87 -0.92 1.87
N THR A 28 -19.04 0.10 2.08
CA THR A 28 -19.16 1.01 3.21
C THR A 28 -18.42 2.33 2.97
N ASP A 29 -19.07 3.44 3.35
CA ASP A 29 -18.47 4.76 3.35
C ASP A 29 -17.74 5.09 4.68
N ASP A 30 -17.60 4.11 5.60
CA ASP A 30 -17.05 4.33 6.95
C ASP A 30 -15.52 4.13 7.03
N ILE A 31 -14.84 3.92 5.89
CA ILE A 31 -13.41 3.67 5.82
C ILE A 31 -12.73 4.83 5.09
N ASP A 32 -12.26 5.81 5.86
CA ASP A 32 -11.59 6.98 5.29
C ASP A 32 -10.09 6.75 5.04
N ASN A 33 -9.48 5.76 5.70
CA ASN A 33 -8.02 5.59 5.76
C ASN A 33 -7.61 4.13 5.59
N ILE A 34 -6.56 3.90 4.79
CA ILE A 34 -5.91 2.60 4.64
C ILE A 34 -4.42 2.73 4.95
N VAL A 35 -3.96 1.91 5.89
CA VAL A 35 -2.53 1.77 6.20
C VAL A 35 -2.00 0.51 5.52
N ILE A 36 -0.97 0.66 4.69
CA ILE A 36 -0.38 -0.44 3.92
C ILE A 36 1.13 -0.52 4.15
N ALA A 37 1.64 -1.72 4.41
CA ALA A 37 3.06 -1.99 4.42
C ALA A 37 3.57 -2.17 2.99
N SER A 38 4.48 -1.30 2.52
CA SER A 38 5.13 -1.44 1.22
C SER A 38 6.56 -0.90 1.26
N SER A 39 7.52 -1.83 1.34
CA SER A 39 8.94 -1.49 1.44
C SER A 39 9.47 -0.68 0.25
N THR A 40 8.97 -0.95 -0.95
CA THR A 40 9.35 -0.23 -2.18
C THR A 40 8.26 0.72 -2.67
N GLY A 41 7.16 0.91 -1.94
CA GLY A 41 6.01 1.74 -2.34
C GLY A 41 5.09 1.14 -3.41
N LYS A 42 5.51 0.11 -4.15
CA LYS A 42 4.75 -0.46 -5.29
C LYS A 42 3.34 -0.93 -4.93
N SER A 43 3.15 -1.53 -3.77
CA SER A 43 1.83 -2.01 -3.33
C SER A 43 0.91 -0.85 -2.98
N ALA A 44 1.45 0.21 -2.37
CA ALA A 44 0.68 1.42 -2.05
C ALA A 44 0.21 2.14 -3.32
N LEU A 45 1.11 2.28 -4.31
CA LEU A 45 0.79 2.86 -5.60
C LEU A 45 -0.29 2.05 -6.34
N LYS A 46 -0.14 0.72 -6.38
CA LYS A 46 -1.13 -0.18 -6.99
C LYS A 46 -2.50 -0.08 -6.31
N LEU A 47 -2.54 0.03 -4.98
CA LEU A 47 -3.78 0.21 -4.24
C LEU A 47 -4.42 1.57 -4.56
N TYR A 48 -3.64 2.65 -4.58
CA TYR A 48 -4.11 4.00 -4.93
C TYR A 48 -4.79 4.02 -6.30
N ASP A 49 -4.13 3.45 -7.31
CA ASP A 49 -4.66 3.39 -8.67
C ASP A 49 -5.94 2.54 -8.77
N ALA A 50 -6.18 1.64 -7.82
CA ALA A 50 -7.35 0.78 -7.81
C ALA A 50 -8.55 1.38 -7.08
N ILE A 51 -8.34 2.20 -6.04
CA ILE A 51 -9.45 2.69 -5.19
C ILE A 51 -9.94 4.09 -5.58
N ASP A 52 -9.40 4.70 -6.64
CA ASP A 52 -9.94 5.92 -7.26
C ASP A 52 -10.21 7.11 -6.28
N GLY A 53 -9.53 7.15 -5.13
CA GLY A 53 -9.70 8.18 -4.10
C GLY A 53 -10.76 7.89 -3.03
N ASP A 54 -11.30 6.66 -2.95
CA ASP A 54 -12.29 6.24 -1.96
C ASP A 54 -11.77 6.33 -0.51
N ALA A 55 -10.45 6.25 -0.30
CA ALA A 55 -9.80 6.38 1.00
C ALA A 55 -8.39 6.97 0.89
N GLU A 56 -7.94 7.66 1.93
CA GLU A 56 -6.56 8.12 2.07
C GLU A 56 -5.61 6.94 2.34
N ILE A 57 -4.45 6.92 1.67
CA ILE A 57 -3.46 5.85 1.83
C ILE A 57 -2.26 6.35 2.62
N ILE A 58 -1.89 5.58 3.63
CA ILE A 58 -0.67 5.75 4.42
C ILE A 58 0.26 4.57 4.12
N ASN A 59 1.33 4.84 3.37
CA ASN A 59 2.37 3.88 3.08
C ASN A 59 3.36 3.77 4.25
N VAL A 60 3.60 2.56 4.74
CA VAL A 60 4.61 2.28 5.76
C VAL A 60 5.73 1.47 5.12
N THR A 61 6.92 2.06 5.07
CA THR A 61 8.14 1.41 4.56
C THR A 61 9.10 1.08 5.70
N HIS A 62 10.10 0.25 5.41
CA HIS A 62 11.14 -0.14 6.35
C HIS A 62 12.01 1.06 6.77
N HIS A 63 12.49 1.05 8.01
CA HIS A 63 13.54 1.94 8.49
C HIS A 63 14.83 1.84 7.66
N SER A 64 15.60 2.92 7.67
CA SER A 64 16.94 2.96 7.09
C SER A 64 17.85 1.96 7.80
N GLY A 65 18.56 1.12 7.05
CA GLY A 65 19.40 0.06 7.62
C GLY A 65 18.79 -1.34 7.57
N PHE A 66 17.53 -1.50 7.13
CA PHE A 66 16.86 -2.81 7.16
C PHE A 66 17.51 -3.85 6.24
N LYS A 67 17.82 -3.48 4.99
CA LYS A 67 18.57 -4.34 4.04
C LYS A 67 20.05 -4.00 3.96
N GLU A 68 20.36 -2.71 3.85
CA GLU A 68 21.74 -2.21 3.74
C GLU A 68 21.93 -1.04 4.70
N GLU A 69 23.15 -0.94 5.25
CA GLU A 69 23.49 0.08 6.25
C GLU A 69 23.26 1.49 5.69
N ASN A 70 22.46 2.30 6.41
CA ASN A 70 22.09 3.66 6.04
C ASN A 70 21.36 3.79 4.68
N ALA A 71 20.68 2.74 4.21
CA ALA A 71 19.88 2.78 2.98
C ALA A 71 18.38 2.53 3.26
N LEU A 72 17.54 3.17 2.45
CA LEU A 72 16.10 2.88 2.38
C LEU A 72 15.81 1.93 1.22
N ASP A 73 14.77 1.10 1.40
CA ASP A 73 14.26 0.22 0.34
C ASP A 73 13.45 0.97 -0.72
N ILE A 74 12.87 2.11 -0.35
CA ILE A 74 12.10 2.98 -1.23
C ILE A 74 13.02 4.01 -1.87
N SER A 75 12.88 4.23 -3.18
CA SER A 75 13.66 5.24 -3.90
C SER A 75 13.08 6.64 -3.71
N GLU A 76 13.91 7.66 -3.92
CA GLU A 76 13.46 9.07 -3.96
C GLU A 76 12.37 9.28 -5.01
N ASP A 77 12.56 8.77 -6.24
CA ASP A 77 11.54 8.85 -7.31
C ASP A 77 10.17 8.28 -6.89
N MET A 78 10.16 7.19 -6.12
CA MET A 78 8.92 6.58 -5.65
C MET A 78 8.30 7.40 -4.50
N LEU A 79 9.11 8.00 -3.63
CA LEU A 79 8.61 8.91 -2.59
C LEU A 79 7.94 10.13 -3.22
N ASP A 80 8.54 10.69 -4.27
CA ASP A 80 7.98 11.80 -5.02
C ASP A 80 6.68 11.40 -5.71
N GLU A 81 6.64 10.25 -6.41
CA GLU A 81 5.43 9.74 -7.08
C GLU A 81 4.27 9.51 -6.09
N LEU A 82 4.56 8.90 -4.94
CA LEU A 82 3.56 8.70 -3.88
C LEU A 82 3.08 10.05 -3.32
N GLY A 83 3.99 11.00 -3.10
CA GLY A 83 3.68 12.34 -2.60
C GLY A 83 2.81 13.16 -3.56
N GLU A 84 3.07 13.11 -4.86
CA GLU A 84 2.24 13.76 -5.89
C GLU A 84 0.81 13.23 -5.92
N LYS A 85 0.62 11.96 -5.57
CA LYS A 85 -0.68 11.29 -5.41
C LYS A 85 -1.32 11.50 -4.03
N GLY A 86 -0.69 12.28 -3.14
CA GLY A 86 -1.19 12.55 -1.80
C GLY A 86 -1.01 11.39 -0.81
N ILE A 87 -0.20 10.38 -1.15
CA ILE A 87 0.07 9.22 -0.30
C ILE A 87 1.18 9.58 0.69
N VAL A 88 0.84 9.60 1.98
CA VAL A 88 1.83 9.85 3.03
C VAL A 88 2.69 8.61 3.25
N THR A 89 4.02 8.77 3.18
CA THR A 89 4.96 7.68 3.50
C THR A 89 5.59 7.86 4.87
N PHE A 90 5.39 6.88 5.75
CA PHE A 90 6.07 6.75 7.04
C PHE A 90 7.24 5.77 6.92
N VAL A 91 8.40 6.16 7.46
CA VAL A 91 9.62 5.37 7.51
C VAL A 91 9.88 4.96 8.96
N GLY A 92 9.92 3.66 9.26
CA GLY A 92 10.12 3.17 10.64
C GLY A 92 10.39 1.69 10.81
#